data_AF-A0A950PE21-F1
#
_entry.id   AF-A0A950PE21-F1
#
_cell.length_a   1.000
_cell.length_b   1.000
_cell.length_c   1.000
_cell.angle_alpha   90.00
_cell.angle_beta   90.00
_cell.angle_gamma   90.00
#
_symmetry.space_group_name_H-M   'P 1'
#
loop_
_entity.id
_entity.type
_entity.pdbx_description
1 polymer ?
#
loop_
_entity_poly.entity_id
_entity_poly.type
_entity_poly.pdbx_seq_one_letter_code
_entity_poly.pdbx_strand_id
1 'polypeptide(L)'
;MMPDGIQVRGSHQYRVQIRRNGVYQSKTFEALRDAQEWRRIIEGKVTGDEFVDLKRARATTLAQACDWMIDGKLYGTNPDAKNVAAKLRYWKTSKFADWSLVSLHDWDLVEWRREILDEDNAEDGEQGGPEAECGAQTVIHRLNALSKLMQTWARAHKIPLDNPVKPGVRPSRPDGRDRRLMENEEQRLLEAAEKSSRSWLKAAIIISIETCMRQSELASLVWARVRLVAEFPHVDLPRTKNDKPRRVPLSVRAVAAFDSLREQGALTAIGSIPVLPVETGRGIIHAFRDAIRDQQFPDLRWHDLRHEAISRLFELTDLRENEIMAISGHLTPAMLARYTHLRGDRLGARLPGGKLNSRNT
;
A
#
# COMPACT_ATOMS: atom_id res chain seq x y z
N MET A 1 -60.23 -2.68 -28.47
CA MET A 1 -59.36 -1.49 -28.64
C MET A 1 -57.96 -1.89 -28.23
N MET A 2 -56.95 -1.75 -29.09
CA MET A 2 -55.57 -2.16 -28.75
C MET A 2 -54.97 -1.17 -27.76
N PRO A 3 -54.24 -1.62 -26.71
CA PRO A 3 -53.60 -0.72 -25.76
C PRO A 3 -52.55 0.16 -26.45
N ASP A 4 -52.60 1.46 -26.16
CA ASP A 4 -51.85 2.52 -26.84
C ASP A 4 -50.32 2.35 -26.70
N GLY A 5 -49.58 1.88 -27.71
CA GLY A 5 -48.13 1.56 -27.59
C GLY A 5 -47.75 0.08 -27.74
N ILE A 6 -48.72 -0.79 -28.03
CA ILE A 6 -48.50 -2.18 -28.47
C ILE A 6 -48.84 -2.29 -29.96
N GLN A 7 -47.85 -2.62 -30.78
CA GLN A 7 -47.99 -2.84 -32.22
C GLN A 7 -48.17 -4.34 -32.52
N VAL A 8 -49.19 -4.70 -33.28
CA VAL A 8 -49.34 -6.07 -33.83
C VAL A 8 -48.53 -6.17 -35.11
N ARG A 9 -47.58 -7.12 -35.17
CA ARG A 9 -46.71 -7.35 -36.33
C ARG A 9 -47.09 -8.58 -37.16
N GLY A 10 -47.87 -9.49 -36.59
CA GLY A 10 -48.33 -10.72 -37.23
C GLY A 10 -49.23 -11.54 -36.30
N SER A 11 -49.70 -12.69 -36.78
CA SER A 11 -50.43 -13.65 -35.94
C SER A 11 -49.54 -14.07 -34.77
N HIS A 12 -49.98 -13.84 -33.53
CA HIS A 12 -49.20 -14.09 -32.31
C HIS A 12 -47.88 -13.32 -32.23
N GLN A 13 -47.81 -12.09 -32.75
CA GLN A 13 -46.63 -11.21 -32.56
C GLN A 13 -47.04 -9.81 -32.12
N TYR A 14 -46.84 -9.55 -30.83
CA TYR A 14 -47.13 -8.28 -30.16
C TYR A 14 -45.83 -7.57 -29.79
N ARG A 15 -45.51 -6.47 -30.47
CA ARG A 15 -44.34 -5.65 -30.18
C ARG A 15 -44.75 -4.49 -29.27
N VAL A 16 -44.17 -4.44 -28.08
CA VAL A 16 -44.31 -3.29 -27.17
C VAL A 16 -43.17 -2.32 -27.44
N GLN A 17 -43.49 -1.03 -27.59
CA GLN A 17 -42.50 0.04 -27.68
C GLN A 17 -42.79 1.10 -26.61
N ILE A 18 -41.82 1.35 -25.74
CA ILE A 18 -41.93 2.36 -24.68
C ILE A 18 -40.94 3.48 -25.00
N ARG A 19 -41.45 4.71 -25.10
CA ARG A 19 -40.67 5.95 -25.28
C ARG A 19 -41.10 6.95 -24.22
N ARG A 20 -40.38 7.03 -23.10
CA ARG A 20 -40.70 7.93 -21.99
C ARG A 20 -39.45 8.32 -21.22
N ASN A 21 -39.38 9.57 -20.73
CA ASN A 21 -38.24 10.10 -19.96
C ASN A 21 -36.87 9.87 -20.62
N GLY A 22 -36.79 9.97 -21.96
CA GLY A 22 -35.55 9.73 -22.72
C GLY A 22 -35.14 8.26 -22.88
N VAL A 23 -35.90 7.31 -22.32
CA VAL A 23 -35.64 5.87 -22.43
C VAL A 23 -36.48 5.28 -23.57
N TYR A 24 -35.82 4.52 -24.46
CA TYR A 24 -36.49 3.72 -25.50
C TYR A 24 -36.24 2.22 -25.27
N GLN A 25 -37.32 1.46 -25.10
CA GLN A 25 -37.27 0.00 -25.05
C GLN A 25 -38.29 -0.64 -25.98
N SER A 26 -37.91 -1.78 -26.56
CA SER A 26 -38.74 -2.53 -27.49
C SER A 26 -38.58 -4.03 -27.22
N LYS A 27 -39.69 -4.75 -27.07
CA LYS A 27 -39.69 -6.22 -26.95
C LYS A 27 -40.93 -6.80 -27.65
N THR A 28 -40.78 -7.99 -28.21
CA THR A 28 -41.86 -8.71 -28.90
C THR A 28 -42.28 -9.93 -28.07
N PHE A 29 -43.59 -10.20 -28.05
CA PHE A 29 -44.23 -11.28 -27.29
C PHE A 29 -45.19 -12.07 -28.18
N GLU A 30 -45.41 -13.33 -27.82
CA GLU A 30 -46.36 -14.20 -28.53
C GLU A 30 -47.79 -14.05 -28.02
N ALA A 31 -47.96 -13.68 -26.74
CA ALA A 31 -49.25 -13.42 -26.11
C ALA A 31 -49.45 -11.93 -25.79
N LEU A 32 -50.67 -11.43 -26.00
CA LEU A 32 -51.05 -10.04 -25.69
C LEU A 32 -50.96 -9.74 -24.18
N ARG A 33 -51.26 -10.74 -23.34
CA ARG A 33 -51.21 -10.62 -21.87
C ARG A 33 -49.78 -10.33 -21.39
N ASP A 34 -48.80 -11.08 -21.88
CA ASP A 34 -47.39 -10.91 -21.52
C ASP A 34 -46.84 -9.55 -21.99
N ALA A 35 -47.28 -9.10 -23.18
CA ALA A 35 -46.97 -7.78 -23.71
C ALA A 35 -47.49 -6.66 -22.78
N GLN A 36 -48.72 -6.79 -22.29
CA GLN A 36 -49.34 -5.83 -21.37
C GLN A 36 -48.65 -5.82 -19.99
N GLU A 37 -48.35 -7.00 -19.44
CA GLU A 37 -47.70 -7.13 -18.13
C GLU A 37 -46.27 -6.60 -18.15
N TRP A 38 -45.49 -6.97 -19.18
CA TRP A 38 -44.15 -6.42 -19.36
C TRP A 38 -44.17 -4.91 -19.52
N ARG A 39 -45.13 -4.37 -20.28
CA ARG A 39 -45.29 -2.93 -20.45
C ARG A 39 -45.57 -2.24 -19.11
N ARG A 40 -46.52 -2.74 -18.32
CA ARG A 40 -46.88 -2.16 -17.01
C ARG A 40 -45.68 -2.14 -16.07
N ILE A 41 -44.88 -3.21 -16.03
CA ILE A 41 -43.68 -3.30 -15.21
C ILE A 41 -42.63 -2.27 -15.65
N ILE A 42 -42.38 -2.14 -16.96
CA ILE A 42 -41.37 -1.20 -17.48
C ILE A 42 -41.85 0.25 -17.37
N GLU A 43 -43.12 0.54 -17.64
CA GLU A 43 -43.68 1.88 -17.44
C GLU A 43 -43.65 2.30 -15.97
N GLY A 44 -43.94 1.38 -15.03
CA GLY A 44 -43.75 1.63 -13.60
C GLY A 44 -42.30 1.96 -13.25
N LYS A 45 -41.34 1.21 -13.82
CA LYS A 45 -39.89 1.43 -13.61
C LYS A 45 -39.35 2.70 -14.28
N VAL A 46 -39.94 3.15 -15.39
CA VAL A 46 -39.55 4.37 -16.13
C VAL A 46 -40.24 5.62 -15.57
N THR A 47 -41.41 5.46 -14.94
CA THR A 47 -42.17 6.56 -14.31
C THR A 47 -41.72 6.81 -12.88
N GLY A 48 -41.29 5.78 -12.14
CA GLY A 48 -40.44 5.98 -10.96
C GLY A 48 -39.05 6.44 -11.39
N ASP A 49 -38.40 7.31 -10.62
CA ASP A 49 -37.08 7.91 -10.90
C ASP A 49 -35.89 6.92 -11.01
N GLU A 50 -36.13 5.61 -11.17
CA GLU A 50 -35.12 4.55 -10.99
C GLU A 50 -35.03 3.54 -12.16
N PHE A 51 -35.09 3.97 -13.42
CA PHE A 51 -34.64 3.08 -14.50
C PHE A 51 -33.12 3.17 -14.69
N VAL A 52 -32.39 2.33 -13.97
CA VAL A 52 -30.97 2.07 -14.23
C VAL A 52 -30.81 0.85 -15.13
N ASP A 53 -30.28 1.03 -16.34
CA ASP A 53 -29.92 -0.09 -17.22
C ASP A 53 -28.62 -0.78 -16.73
N LEU A 54 -28.81 -1.85 -15.95
CA LEU A 54 -27.72 -2.72 -15.47
C LEU A 54 -27.42 -3.90 -16.41
N LYS A 55 -28.02 -3.97 -17.61
CA LYS A 55 -27.89 -5.15 -18.49
C LYS A 55 -26.42 -5.52 -18.75
N ARG A 56 -25.59 -4.51 -19.03
CA ARG A 56 -24.16 -4.73 -19.26
C ARG A 56 -23.43 -5.19 -17.99
N ALA A 57 -23.76 -4.66 -16.82
CA ALA A 57 -23.14 -5.06 -15.57
C ALA A 57 -23.51 -6.50 -15.18
N ARG A 58 -24.76 -6.92 -15.41
CA ARG A 58 -25.22 -8.30 -15.21
C ARG A 58 -24.56 -9.30 -16.16
N ALA A 59 -24.21 -8.86 -17.37
CA ALA A 59 -23.55 -9.69 -18.36
C ALA A 59 -22.02 -9.70 -18.25
N THR A 60 -21.44 -8.79 -17.45
CA THR A 60 -19.98 -8.70 -17.26
C THR A 60 -19.59 -9.44 -16.00
N THR A 61 -18.72 -10.44 -16.13
CA THR A 61 -18.15 -11.13 -14.97
C THR A 61 -17.01 -10.34 -14.33
N LEU A 62 -16.67 -10.67 -13.08
CA LEU A 62 -15.52 -10.06 -12.41
C LEU A 62 -14.21 -10.29 -13.18
N ALA A 63 -14.01 -11.50 -13.71
CA ALA A 63 -12.84 -11.83 -14.52
C ALA A 63 -12.75 -10.98 -15.79
N GLN A 64 -13.87 -10.81 -16.50
CA GLN A 64 -13.95 -9.95 -17.68
C GLN A 64 -13.67 -8.49 -17.36
N ALA A 65 -14.16 -7.99 -16.22
CA ALA A 65 -13.86 -6.64 -15.76
C ALA A 65 -12.37 -6.47 -15.40
N CYS A 66 -11.76 -7.47 -14.77
CA CYS A 66 -10.33 -7.49 -14.49
C CYS A 66 -9.51 -7.43 -15.78
N ASP A 67 -9.83 -8.27 -16.77
CA ASP A 67 -9.15 -8.28 -18.08
C ASP A 67 -9.29 -6.94 -18.79
N TRP A 68 -10.50 -6.39 -18.84
CA TRP A 68 -10.74 -5.06 -19.39
C TRP A 68 -9.85 -3.98 -18.76
N MET A 69 -9.70 -3.99 -17.42
CA MET A 69 -8.86 -3.01 -16.72
C MET A 69 -7.37 -3.27 -16.93
N ILE A 70 -6.95 -4.54 -16.96
CA ILE A 70 -5.55 -4.96 -17.14
C ILE A 70 -5.08 -4.64 -18.56
N ASP A 71 -5.82 -5.07 -19.57
CA ASP A 71 -5.47 -4.94 -20.99
C ASP A 71 -5.55 -3.48 -21.44
N GLY A 72 -6.57 -2.76 -20.96
CA GLY A 72 -6.71 -1.32 -21.18
C GLY A 72 -5.71 -0.45 -20.42
N LYS A 73 -4.87 -1.05 -19.54
CA LYS A 73 -3.93 -0.33 -18.65
C LYS A 73 -4.60 0.78 -17.84
N LEU A 74 -5.87 0.57 -17.44
CA LEU A 74 -6.73 1.57 -16.79
C LEU A 74 -6.47 1.73 -15.29
N TYR A 75 -5.42 1.07 -14.77
CA TYR A 75 -4.97 1.15 -13.38
C TYR A 75 -3.88 2.20 -13.15
N GLY A 76 -3.62 3.06 -14.15
CA GLY A 76 -2.72 4.22 -14.09
C GLY A 76 -1.32 3.97 -14.66
N THR A 77 -0.54 5.03 -14.81
CA THR A 77 0.81 5.02 -15.42
C THR A 77 1.94 5.09 -14.39
N ASN A 78 1.61 5.29 -13.12
CA ASN A 78 2.56 5.34 -12.01
C ASN A 78 3.28 3.97 -11.85
N PRO A 79 4.57 3.91 -11.45
CA PRO A 79 5.25 2.68 -11.04
C PRO A 79 4.45 1.64 -10.21
N ASP A 80 3.52 2.09 -9.36
CA ASP A 80 2.66 1.23 -8.52
C ASP A 80 1.55 0.52 -9.31
N ALA A 81 1.35 0.90 -10.57
CA ALA A 81 0.38 0.31 -11.49
C ALA A 81 0.59 -1.22 -11.64
N LYS A 82 1.86 -1.67 -11.70
CA LYS A 82 2.20 -3.10 -11.74
C LYS A 82 1.69 -3.85 -10.51
N ASN A 83 1.67 -3.20 -9.34
CA ASN A 83 1.13 -3.79 -8.13
C ASN A 83 -0.38 -3.96 -8.26
N VAL A 84 -1.11 -2.97 -8.76
CA VAL A 84 -2.56 -3.08 -8.95
C VAL A 84 -2.90 -4.23 -9.91
N ALA A 85 -2.21 -4.33 -11.04
CA ALA A 85 -2.41 -5.41 -12.00
C ALA A 85 -2.18 -6.81 -11.39
N ALA A 86 -1.21 -6.98 -10.49
CA ALA A 86 -1.02 -8.24 -9.79
C ALA A 86 -2.22 -8.60 -8.88
N LYS A 87 -2.86 -7.61 -8.24
CA LYS A 87 -4.03 -7.85 -7.37
C LYS A 87 -5.30 -8.10 -8.19
N LEU A 88 -5.43 -7.47 -9.35
CA LEU A 88 -6.51 -7.79 -10.30
C LEU A 88 -6.39 -9.21 -10.83
N ARG A 89 -5.16 -9.69 -11.10
CA ARG A 89 -4.93 -11.10 -11.48
C ARG A 89 -5.35 -12.08 -10.39
N TYR A 90 -5.18 -11.73 -9.11
CA TYR A 90 -5.72 -12.53 -8.01
C TYR A 90 -7.25 -12.63 -8.07
N TRP A 91 -7.96 -11.51 -8.26
CA TRP A 91 -9.42 -11.52 -8.35
C TRP A 91 -9.93 -12.27 -9.59
N LYS A 92 -9.21 -12.20 -10.70
CA LYS A 92 -9.51 -12.96 -11.93
C LYS A 92 -9.49 -14.48 -11.69
N THR A 93 -8.69 -14.98 -10.76
CA THR A 93 -8.61 -16.41 -10.43
C THR A 93 -9.28 -16.76 -9.10
N SER A 94 -10.05 -15.83 -8.53
CA SER A 94 -10.74 -16.04 -7.25
C SER A 94 -12.05 -16.81 -7.43
N LYS A 95 -12.67 -17.24 -6.32
CA LYS A 95 -13.99 -17.88 -6.32
C LYS A 95 -15.11 -17.02 -6.93
N PHE A 96 -14.88 -15.71 -7.05
CA PHE A 96 -15.82 -14.74 -7.62
C PHE A 96 -15.59 -14.43 -9.10
N ALA A 97 -14.60 -15.06 -9.74
CA ALA A 97 -14.17 -14.74 -11.11
C ALA A 97 -15.33 -14.75 -12.12
N ASP A 98 -16.20 -15.75 -12.03
CA ASP A 98 -17.31 -15.95 -12.96
C ASP A 98 -18.61 -15.25 -12.53
N TRP A 99 -18.60 -14.58 -11.38
CA TRP A 99 -19.77 -13.89 -10.87
C TRP A 99 -19.99 -12.58 -11.63
N SER A 100 -21.25 -12.22 -11.85
CA SER A 100 -21.57 -10.91 -12.44
C SER A 100 -21.18 -9.78 -11.48
N LEU A 101 -20.81 -8.62 -12.01
CA LEU A 101 -20.48 -7.45 -11.18
C LEU A 101 -21.62 -7.03 -10.24
N VAL A 102 -22.88 -7.32 -10.60
CA VAL A 102 -24.07 -6.99 -9.81
C VAL A 102 -24.33 -8.03 -8.71
N SER A 103 -23.79 -9.24 -8.85
CA SER A 103 -23.99 -10.36 -7.93
C SER A 103 -22.98 -10.39 -6.78
N LEU A 104 -21.91 -9.60 -6.87
CA LEU A 104 -20.90 -9.53 -5.82
C LEU A 104 -21.33 -8.51 -4.77
N HIS A 105 -21.56 -8.96 -3.55
CA HIS A 105 -22.02 -8.14 -2.45
C HIS A 105 -20.97 -7.99 -1.35
N ASP A 106 -21.24 -7.11 -0.39
CA ASP A 106 -20.34 -6.84 0.73
C ASP A 106 -20.19 -8.02 1.69
N TRP A 107 -21.27 -8.78 1.93
CA TRP A 107 -21.21 -9.97 2.78
C TRP A 107 -20.33 -11.08 2.19
N ASP A 108 -20.33 -11.26 0.86
CA ASP A 108 -19.46 -12.24 0.18
C ASP A 108 -17.98 -11.92 0.42
N LEU A 109 -17.65 -10.62 0.44
CA LEU A 109 -16.31 -10.14 0.72
C LEU A 109 -15.94 -10.22 2.21
N VAL A 110 -16.92 -10.10 3.12
CA VAL A 110 -16.71 -10.34 4.55
C VAL A 110 -16.43 -11.81 4.81
N GLU A 111 -17.20 -12.72 4.22
CA GLU A 111 -16.97 -14.15 4.33
C GLU A 111 -15.62 -14.55 3.73
N TRP A 112 -15.31 -14.09 2.52
CA TRP A 112 -13.98 -14.28 1.92
C TRP A 112 -12.85 -13.74 2.81
N ARG A 113 -13.04 -12.56 3.43
CA ARG A 113 -12.02 -12.02 4.34
C ARG A 113 -11.84 -12.92 5.56
N ARG A 114 -12.93 -13.36 6.19
CA ARG A 114 -12.91 -14.25 7.35
C ARG A 114 -12.16 -15.54 7.05
N GLU A 115 -12.43 -16.15 5.91
CA GLU A 115 -11.72 -17.35 5.43
C GLU A 115 -10.23 -17.07 5.22
N ILE A 116 -9.88 -16.01 4.47
CA ILE A 116 -8.49 -15.72 4.09
C ILE A 116 -7.62 -15.33 5.28
N LEU A 117 -8.21 -14.64 6.25
CA LEU A 117 -7.55 -14.24 7.49
C LEU A 117 -7.72 -15.26 8.60
N ASP A 118 -8.49 -16.33 8.41
CA ASP A 118 -8.79 -17.29 9.47
C ASP A 118 -9.29 -16.57 10.74
N GLU A 119 -10.21 -15.60 10.58
CA GLU A 119 -10.66 -14.71 11.68
C GLU A 119 -11.33 -15.47 12.82
N ASP A 120 -11.97 -16.60 12.52
CA ASP A 120 -12.69 -17.40 13.52
C ASP A 120 -11.73 -18.14 14.47
N ASN A 121 -10.45 -18.32 14.08
CA ASN A 121 -9.40 -18.92 14.89
C ASN A 121 -8.34 -17.92 15.35
N ALA A 122 -8.58 -16.61 15.18
CA ALA A 122 -7.67 -15.58 15.64
C ALA A 122 -7.66 -15.49 17.17
N GLU A 123 -6.47 -15.37 17.76
CA GLU A 123 -6.34 -15.06 19.19
C GLU A 123 -6.82 -13.63 19.49
N ASP A 124 -7.19 -13.37 20.74
CA ASP A 124 -7.68 -12.05 21.17
C ASP A 124 -6.68 -10.94 20.83
N GLY A 125 -7.10 -10.02 19.96
CA GLY A 125 -6.28 -8.89 19.51
C GLY A 125 -5.49 -9.15 18.23
N GLU A 126 -5.46 -10.38 17.71
CA GLU A 126 -4.88 -10.68 16.41
C GLU A 126 -5.86 -10.42 15.26
N GLN A 127 -5.31 -10.11 14.08
CA GLN A 127 -6.12 -9.80 12.87
C GLN A 127 -6.32 -11.02 11.97
N GLY A 128 -5.74 -12.16 12.33
CA GLY A 128 -5.93 -13.40 11.61
C GLY A 128 -5.36 -14.59 12.39
N GLY A 129 -5.91 -15.76 12.13
CA GLY A 129 -5.55 -17.01 12.78
C GLY A 129 -4.29 -17.68 12.19
N PRO A 130 -3.90 -18.82 12.78
CA PRO A 130 -2.68 -19.54 12.39
C PRO A 130 -2.71 -20.06 10.96
N GLU A 131 -3.90 -20.27 10.37
CA GLU A 131 -4.06 -20.79 9.02
C GLU A 131 -4.33 -19.70 7.97
N ALA A 132 -4.16 -18.42 8.33
CA ALA A 132 -4.36 -17.30 7.43
C ALA A 132 -3.50 -17.42 6.15
N GLU A 133 -4.13 -17.33 4.97
CA GLU A 133 -3.43 -17.38 3.67
C GLU A 133 -2.45 -16.21 3.51
N CYS A 134 -2.82 -15.04 4.06
CA CYS A 134 -2.00 -13.83 3.99
C CYS A 134 -2.36 -12.84 5.10
N GLY A 135 -1.45 -11.91 5.42
CA GLY A 135 -1.73 -10.89 6.44
C GLY A 135 -2.78 -9.84 6.02
N ALA A 136 -3.43 -9.21 7.01
CA ALA A 136 -4.48 -8.20 6.85
C ALA A 136 -4.14 -7.07 5.87
N GLN A 137 -2.88 -6.59 5.86
CA GLN A 137 -2.44 -5.56 4.92
C GLN A 137 -2.57 -6.01 3.45
N THR A 138 -2.30 -7.29 3.16
CA THR A 138 -2.45 -7.86 1.81
C THR A 138 -3.92 -7.91 1.41
N VAL A 139 -4.80 -8.32 2.32
CA VAL A 139 -6.26 -8.30 2.14
C VAL A 139 -6.76 -6.89 1.83
N ILE A 140 -6.33 -5.89 2.61
CA ILE A 140 -6.64 -4.47 2.35
C ILE A 140 -6.21 -4.07 0.93
N HIS A 141 -5.02 -4.47 0.50
CA HIS A 141 -4.53 -4.17 -0.85
C HIS A 141 -5.34 -4.86 -1.95
N ARG A 142 -5.76 -6.12 -1.75
CA ARG A 142 -6.64 -6.85 -2.67
C ARG A 142 -8.00 -6.14 -2.77
N LEU A 143 -8.64 -5.82 -1.65
CA LEU A 143 -9.92 -5.10 -1.59
C LEU A 143 -9.84 -3.69 -2.20
N ASN A 144 -8.74 -2.97 -2.01
CA ASN A 144 -8.54 -1.67 -2.64
C ASN A 144 -8.44 -1.75 -4.16
N ALA A 145 -7.79 -2.79 -4.70
CA ALA A 145 -7.75 -3.03 -6.14
C ALA A 145 -9.15 -3.36 -6.69
N LEU A 146 -9.93 -4.20 -6.00
CA LEU A 146 -11.31 -4.52 -6.36
C LEU A 146 -12.21 -3.28 -6.33
N SER A 147 -12.16 -2.51 -5.24
CA SER A 147 -12.90 -1.25 -5.11
C SER A 147 -12.57 -0.29 -6.25
N LYS A 148 -11.29 -0.19 -6.61
CA LYS A 148 -10.85 0.65 -7.73
C LYS A 148 -11.37 0.13 -9.08
N LEU A 149 -11.38 -1.18 -9.29
CA LEU A 149 -11.96 -1.82 -10.48
C LEU A 149 -13.44 -1.45 -10.61
N MET A 150 -14.25 -1.70 -9.58
CA MET A 150 -15.69 -1.45 -9.57
C MET A 150 -16.00 0.02 -9.91
N GLN A 151 -15.31 0.96 -9.26
CA GLN A 151 -15.49 2.39 -9.51
C GLN A 151 -15.06 2.80 -10.92
N THR A 152 -13.95 2.24 -11.42
CA THR A 152 -13.40 2.60 -12.74
C THR A 152 -14.29 2.07 -13.84
N TRP A 153 -14.77 0.83 -13.72
CA TRP A 153 -15.70 0.20 -14.64
C TRP A 153 -17.04 0.95 -14.68
N ALA A 154 -17.63 1.21 -13.51
CA ALA A 154 -18.89 1.96 -13.38
C ALA A 154 -18.82 3.32 -14.09
N ARG A 155 -17.74 4.07 -13.84
CA ARG A 155 -17.52 5.39 -14.45
C ARG A 155 -17.31 5.30 -15.96
N ALA A 156 -16.47 4.38 -16.42
CA ALA A 156 -16.15 4.23 -17.84
C ALA A 156 -17.39 3.84 -18.66
N HIS A 157 -18.26 3.01 -18.09
CA HIS A 157 -19.49 2.56 -18.75
C HIS A 157 -20.72 3.44 -18.44
N LYS A 158 -20.57 4.43 -17.55
CA LYS A 158 -21.67 5.29 -17.05
C LYS A 158 -22.84 4.46 -16.49
N ILE A 159 -22.51 3.37 -15.80
CA ILE A 159 -23.48 2.48 -15.15
C ILE A 159 -23.32 2.65 -13.64
N PRO A 160 -24.36 3.04 -12.90
CA PRO A 160 -24.28 3.16 -11.45
C PRO A 160 -24.31 1.76 -10.84
N LEU A 161 -23.10 1.25 -10.58
CA LEU A 161 -22.84 -0.03 -9.97
C LEU A 161 -22.50 0.20 -8.49
N ASP A 162 -23.19 -0.48 -7.58
CA ASP A 162 -22.84 -0.44 -6.16
C ASP A 162 -21.47 -1.09 -5.95
N ASN A 163 -20.65 -0.50 -5.08
CA ASN A 163 -19.33 -1.01 -4.79
C ASN A 163 -19.41 -1.90 -3.55
N PRO A 164 -19.18 -3.23 -3.66
CA PRO A 164 -19.30 -4.15 -2.55
C PRO A 164 -18.23 -3.91 -1.48
N VAL A 165 -17.14 -3.16 -1.76
CA VAL A 165 -16.08 -2.90 -0.79
C VAL A 165 -16.45 -1.73 0.15
N LYS A 166 -17.54 -1.91 0.89
CA LYS A 166 -18.14 -0.96 1.85
C LYS A 166 -17.30 -0.80 3.13
N PRO A 167 -17.56 0.23 3.96
CA PRO A 167 -17.05 0.29 5.33
C PRO A 167 -17.40 -1.00 6.08
N GLY A 168 -16.47 -1.56 6.84
CA GLY A 168 -16.63 -2.85 7.54
C GLY A 168 -16.17 -4.08 6.76
N VAL A 169 -16.04 -4.01 5.42
CA VAL A 169 -15.48 -5.11 4.62
C VAL A 169 -13.96 -5.21 4.81
N ARG A 170 -13.27 -4.07 4.87
CA ARG A 170 -11.82 -4.07 5.10
C ARG A 170 -11.52 -4.45 6.55
N PRO A 171 -10.52 -5.30 6.81
CA PRO A 171 -10.04 -5.50 8.18
C PRO A 171 -9.42 -4.20 8.70
N SER A 172 -9.25 -4.13 10.03
CA SER A 172 -8.44 -3.10 10.65
C SER A 172 -7.03 -3.10 10.05
N ARG A 173 -6.40 -1.93 10.00
CA ARG A 173 -5.01 -1.87 9.55
C ARG A 173 -4.14 -2.52 10.63
N PRO A 174 -3.19 -3.39 10.25
CA PRO A 174 -2.22 -3.89 11.22
C PRO A 174 -1.40 -2.73 11.75
N ASP A 175 -1.03 -2.83 13.02
CA ASP A 175 -0.08 -1.91 13.60
C ASP A 175 1.26 -2.00 12.87
N GLY A 176 1.98 -0.88 12.85
CA GLY A 176 3.32 -0.88 12.30
C GLY A 176 4.23 -1.78 13.14
N ARG A 177 5.32 -2.27 12.57
CA ARG A 177 6.32 -3.04 13.34
C ARG A 177 7.05 -2.12 14.33
N ASP A 178 7.26 -2.55 15.56
CA ASP A 178 8.01 -1.84 16.61
C ASP A 178 9.36 -2.51 16.95
N ARG A 179 9.88 -3.31 16.01
CA ARG A 179 11.16 -3.99 16.15
C ARG A 179 12.32 -2.98 16.25
N ARG A 180 13.01 -2.96 17.39
CA ARG A 180 14.25 -2.20 17.70
C ARG A 180 15.44 -3.15 17.77
N LEU A 181 16.65 -2.68 17.52
CA LEU A 181 17.86 -3.49 17.78
C LEU A 181 18.06 -3.62 19.30
N MET A 182 18.14 -4.85 19.81
CA MET A 182 18.23 -5.12 21.24
C MET A 182 19.65 -5.52 21.66
N GLU A 183 20.06 -5.17 22.89
CA GLU A 183 21.31 -5.63 23.51
C GLU A 183 22.54 -5.51 22.59
N ASN A 184 23.13 -6.65 22.19
CA ASN A 184 24.31 -6.74 21.34
C ASN A 184 23.97 -7.01 19.86
N GLU A 185 22.70 -6.92 19.45
CA GLU A 185 22.27 -7.22 18.09
C GLU A 185 22.95 -6.32 17.06
N GLU A 186 23.14 -5.03 17.36
CA GLU A 186 23.86 -4.14 16.45
C GLU A 186 25.29 -4.61 16.22
N GLN A 187 26.00 -4.97 17.30
CA GLN A 187 27.37 -5.48 17.19
C GLN A 187 27.42 -6.76 16.38
N ARG A 188 26.59 -7.75 16.73
CA ARG A 188 26.49 -9.02 15.99
C ARG A 188 26.14 -8.79 14.52
N LEU A 189 25.27 -7.82 14.23
CA LEU A 189 24.85 -7.50 12.87
C LEU A 189 26.02 -6.93 12.05
N LEU A 190 26.84 -6.09 12.66
CA LEU A 190 28.03 -5.54 12.00
C LEU A 190 29.11 -6.61 11.79
N GLU A 191 29.31 -7.50 12.76
CA GLU A 191 30.22 -8.66 12.63
C GLU A 191 29.73 -9.62 11.53
N ALA A 192 28.42 -9.83 11.41
CA ALA A 192 27.81 -10.61 10.33
C ALA A 192 28.08 -9.99 8.96
N ALA A 193 27.87 -8.68 8.86
CA ALA A 193 28.09 -7.95 7.62
C ALA A 193 29.56 -7.92 7.21
N GLU A 194 30.49 -7.90 8.17
CA GLU A 194 31.94 -7.96 7.93
C GLU A 194 32.39 -9.31 7.36
N LYS A 195 31.75 -10.41 7.77
CA LYS A 195 31.99 -11.76 7.23
C LYS A 195 31.28 -12.00 5.89
N SER A 196 30.42 -11.07 5.45
CA SER A 196 29.69 -11.21 4.19
C SER A 196 30.62 -11.06 2.99
N SER A 197 30.31 -11.75 1.89
CA SER A 197 30.99 -11.54 0.60
C SER A 197 30.77 -10.14 0.02
N ARG A 198 29.86 -9.35 0.60
CA ARG A 198 29.49 -8.00 0.17
C ARG A 198 30.15 -6.98 1.09
N SER A 199 31.38 -6.57 0.76
CA SER A 199 32.20 -5.66 1.55
C SER A 199 31.52 -4.33 1.94
N TRP A 200 30.61 -3.84 1.08
CA TRP A 200 29.85 -2.60 1.31
C TRP A 200 28.72 -2.72 2.34
N LEU A 201 28.31 -3.94 2.73
CA LEU A 201 27.11 -4.17 3.54
C LEU A 201 27.22 -3.56 4.94
N LYS A 202 28.38 -3.70 5.59
CA LYS A 202 28.62 -3.14 6.92
C LYS A 202 28.43 -1.63 6.94
N ALA A 203 29.01 -0.93 5.96
CA ALA A 203 28.83 0.51 5.80
C ALA A 203 27.37 0.88 5.50
N ALA A 204 26.68 0.12 4.64
CA ALA A 204 25.26 0.38 4.34
C ALA A 204 24.34 0.24 5.56
N ILE A 205 24.62 -0.69 6.47
CA ILE A 205 23.90 -0.86 7.74
C ILE A 205 24.12 0.36 8.64
N ILE A 206 25.38 0.75 8.83
CA ILE A 206 25.74 1.92 9.65
C ILE A 206 25.05 3.18 9.08
N ILE A 207 25.19 3.41 7.78
CA ILE A 207 24.56 4.57 7.12
C ILE A 207 23.04 4.54 7.35
N SER A 208 22.39 3.38 7.28
CA SER A 208 20.93 3.30 7.50
C SER A 208 20.52 3.65 8.93
N ILE A 209 21.27 3.19 9.93
CA ILE A 209 21.03 3.47 11.36
C ILE A 209 21.31 4.94 11.69
N GLU A 210 22.29 5.56 11.04
CA GLU A 210 22.72 6.93 11.38
C GLU A 210 21.94 8.02 10.63
N THR A 211 21.35 7.72 9.46
CA THR A 211 20.85 8.77 8.54
C THR A 211 19.33 8.79 8.36
N CYS A 212 18.61 7.77 8.86
CA CYS A 212 17.18 7.62 8.59
C CYS A 212 16.84 7.67 7.10
N MET A 213 17.72 7.30 6.17
CA MET A 213 17.39 7.28 4.74
C MET A 213 16.43 6.13 4.42
N ARG A 214 15.57 6.29 3.41
CA ARG A 214 14.78 5.17 2.88
C ARG A 214 15.73 4.24 2.14
N GLN A 215 15.44 2.95 2.19
CA GLN A 215 16.21 1.93 1.47
C GLN A 215 16.41 2.24 -0.02
N SER A 216 15.39 2.77 -0.70
CA SER A 216 15.48 3.17 -2.10
C SER A 216 16.34 4.43 -2.31
N GLU A 217 16.36 5.34 -1.34
CA GLU A 217 17.22 6.53 -1.39
C GLU A 217 18.69 6.11 -1.27
N LEU A 218 19.00 5.23 -0.31
CA LEU A 218 20.34 4.68 -0.15
C LEU A 218 20.78 3.87 -1.37
N ALA A 219 19.91 3.03 -1.94
CA ALA A 219 20.23 2.22 -3.11
C ALA A 219 20.46 3.05 -4.38
N SER A 220 19.86 4.23 -4.50
CA SER A 220 20.01 5.12 -5.66
C SER A 220 20.93 6.32 -5.37
N LEU A 221 21.64 6.29 -4.25
CA LEU A 221 22.53 7.36 -3.84
C LEU A 221 23.78 7.35 -4.72
N VAL A 222 24.21 8.55 -5.14
CA VAL A 222 25.41 8.76 -5.94
C VAL A 222 26.39 9.65 -5.19
N TRP A 223 27.69 9.45 -5.39
CA TRP A 223 28.75 10.20 -4.71
C TRP A 223 28.64 11.72 -4.89
N ALA A 224 28.15 12.16 -6.05
CA ALA A 224 27.89 13.58 -6.34
C ALA A 224 26.92 14.26 -5.35
N ARG A 225 26.19 13.50 -4.52
CA ARG A 225 25.24 14.00 -3.50
C ARG A 225 25.76 13.88 -2.07
N VAL A 226 26.93 13.28 -1.87
CA VAL A 226 27.53 13.08 -0.56
C VAL A 226 28.54 14.21 -0.33
N ARG A 227 28.43 14.93 0.78
CA ARG A 227 29.30 16.03 1.18
C ARG A 227 29.96 15.66 2.51
N LEU A 228 31.09 14.96 2.44
CA LEU A 228 31.84 14.50 3.62
C LEU A 228 32.77 15.57 4.19
N VAL A 229 33.34 16.42 3.33
CA VAL A 229 34.27 17.49 3.71
C VAL A 229 33.50 18.82 3.73
N ALA A 230 32.83 19.10 4.83
CA ALA A 230 32.11 20.35 5.10
C ALA A 230 32.06 20.59 6.62
N GLU A 231 31.79 21.82 7.05
CA GLU A 231 31.55 22.14 8.48
C GLU A 231 30.43 21.26 9.07
N PHE A 232 29.38 21.03 8.27
CA PHE A 232 28.28 20.12 8.57
C PHE A 232 28.13 19.09 7.44
N PRO A 233 28.76 17.90 7.55
CA PRO A 233 28.66 16.85 6.55
C PRO A 233 27.21 16.41 6.33
N HIS A 234 26.83 16.18 5.07
CA HIS A 234 25.45 15.88 4.71
C HIS A 234 25.31 15.10 3.40
N VAL A 235 24.11 14.54 3.18
CA VAL A 235 23.65 14.00 1.90
C VAL A 235 22.47 14.82 1.40
N ASP A 236 22.53 15.25 0.14
CA ASP A 236 21.40 15.93 -0.52
C ASP A 236 20.52 14.91 -1.24
N LEU A 237 19.28 14.75 -0.79
CA LEU A 237 18.29 13.86 -1.40
C LEU A 237 17.30 14.68 -2.25
N PRO A 238 17.26 14.47 -3.57
CA PRO A 238 16.33 15.18 -4.42
C PRO A 238 14.89 14.68 -4.20
N ARG A 239 13.94 15.44 -4.75
CA ARG A 239 12.52 15.08 -4.73
C ARG A 239 12.32 13.69 -5.36
N THR A 240 11.89 12.72 -4.56
CA THR A 240 11.35 11.46 -5.09
C THR A 240 9.84 11.56 -5.20
N LYS A 241 9.22 10.55 -5.80
CA LYS A 241 7.79 10.50 -6.16
C LYS A 241 6.81 10.88 -5.04
N ASN A 242 7.16 10.67 -3.77
CA ASN A 242 6.33 11.01 -2.60
C ASN A 242 7.08 11.84 -1.56
N ASP A 243 8.26 12.38 -1.87
CA ASP A 243 9.13 13.00 -0.88
C ASP A 243 9.40 14.46 -1.21
N LYS A 244 9.71 15.27 -0.19
CA LYS A 244 10.25 16.62 -0.38
C LYS A 244 11.78 16.52 -0.49
N PRO A 245 12.43 17.32 -1.34
CA PRO A 245 13.88 17.38 -1.34
C PRO A 245 14.36 17.76 0.07
N ARG A 246 15.37 17.06 0.57
CA ARG A 246 15.86 17.26 1.93
C ARG A 246 17.35 17.01 2.04
N ARG A 247 17.95 17.66 3.03
CA ARG A 247 19.33 17.46 3.42
C ARG A 247 19.36 16.57 4.65
N VAL A 248 20.13 15.49 4.59
CA VAL A 248 20.32 14.55 5.69
C VAL A 248 21.68 14.80 6.32
N PRO A 249 21.75 15.34 7.56
CA PRO A 249 23.02 15.53 8.25
C PRO A 249 23.67 14.18 8.57
N LEU A 250 25.00 14.13 8.57
CA LEU A 250 25.76 12.92 8.84
C LEU A 250 26.45 13.03 10.21
N SER A 251 26.30 11.97 11.01
CA SER A 251 27.12 11.79 12.22
C SER A 251 28.55 11.43 11.85
N VAL A 252 29.48 11.56 12.80
CA VAL A 252 30.89 11.13 12.63
C VAL A 252 30.97 9.67 12.19
N ARG A 253 30.10 8.82 12.75
CA ARG A 253 30.03 7.40 12.41
C ARG A 253 29.50 7.15 11.00
N ALA A 254 28.52 7.93 10.55
CA ALA A 254 28.05 7.88 9.16
C ALA A 254 29.15 8.32 8.18
N VAL A 255 29.88 9.40 8.50
CA VAL A 255 31.01 9.88 7.67
C VAL A 255 32.07 8.79 7.52
N ALA A 256 32.49 8.16 8.62
CA ALA A 256 33.45 7.05 8.57
C ALA A 256 32.95 5.85 7.72
N ALA A 257 31.65 5.55 7.78
CA ALA A 257 31.05 4.50 6.95
C ALA A 257 30.99 4.87 5.46
N PHE A 258 30.77 6.15 5.12
CA PHE A 258 30.92 6.58 3.74
C PHE A 258 32.38 6.52 3.30
N ASP A 259 33.33 7.01 4.11
CA ASP A 259 34.75 6.96 3.75
C ASP A 259 35.27 5.53 3.52
N SER A 260 34.77 4.53 4.26
CA SER A 260 35.15 3.13 4.03
C SER A 260 34.62 2.53 2.72
N LEU A 261 33.58 3.14 2.12
CA LEU A 261 33.09 2.77 0.79
C LEU A 261 33.89 3.41 -0.35
N ARG A 262 34.79 4.35 -0.03
CA ARG A 262 35.56 5.09 -1.03
C ARG A 262 36.79 4.29 -1.44
N GLU A 263 36.76 3.69 -2.62
CA GLU A 263 37.95 3.04 -3.18
C GLU A 263 39.05 4.06 -3.48
N GLN A 264 40.30 3.72 -3.20
CA GLN A 264 41.46 4.53 -3.59
C GLN A 264 41.58 4.52 -5.12
N GLY A 265 41.27 5.65 -5.77
CA GLY A 265 41.45 5.86 -7.22
C GLY A 265 40.17 6.02 -8.05
N ALA A 266 38.98 5.80 -7.49
CA ALA A 266 37.71 5.83 -8.24
C ALA A 266 37.12 7.25 -8.50
N LEU A 267 37.81 8.32 -8.09
CA LEU A 267 37.29 9.69 -8.12
C LEU A 267 37.79 10.55 -9.30
N THR A 268 38.42 9.95 -10.32
CA THR A 268 38.87 10.69 -11.51
C THR A 268 37.76 10.93 -12.55
N ALA A 269 36.54 10.45 -12.33
CA ALA A 269 35.39 10.79 -13.15
C ALA A 269 34.27 11.41 -12.31
N ILE A 270 34.10 12.73 -12.43
CA ILE A 270 32.94 13.45 -11.87
C ILE A 270 31.69 12.96 -12.61
N GLY A 271 30.89 12.10 -11.99
CA GLY A 271 29.69 11.50 -12.59
C GLY A 271 28.74 10.85 -11.59
N SER A 272 27.66 10.24 -12.11
CA SER A 272 26.60 9.53 -11.37
C SER A 272 27.05 8.18 -10.78
N ILE A 273 28.24 8.12 -10.19
CA ILE A 273 28.78 6.89 -9.59
C ILE A 273 27.92 6.50 -8.38
N PRO A 274 27.29 5.31 -8.37
CA PRO A 274 26.54 4.83 -7.22
C PRO A 274 27.43 4.68 -5.98
N VAL A 275 26.90 5.02 -4.80
CA VAL A 275 27.60 4.80 -3.53
C VAL A 275 27.64 3.31 -3.18
N LEU A 276 26.56 2.60 -3.46
CA LEU A 276 26.47 1.16 -3.27
C LEU A 276 26.43 0.47 -4.64
N PRO A 277 27.08 -0.69 -4.82
CA PRO A 277 27.07 -1.44 -6.08
C PRO A 277 25.77 -2.26 -6.21
N VAL A 278 24.62 -1.58 -6.13
CA VAL A 278 23.28 -2.17 -6.26
C VAL A 278 22.40 -1.28 -7.12
N GLU A 279 21.59 -1.87 -7.98
CA GLU A 279 20.66 -1.11 -8.84
C GLU A 279 19.38 -0.70 -8.12
N THR A 280 18.95 -1.51 -7.14
CA THR A 280 17.67 -1.32 -6.45
C THR A 280 17.79 -1.68 -4.97
N GLY A 281 16.84 -1.18 -4.17
CA GLY A 281 16.74 -1.56 -2.77
C GLY A 281 16.66 -3.07 -2.56
N ARG A 282 16.11 -3.85 -3.50
CA ARG A 282 16.04 -5.32 -3.35
C ARG A 282 17.42 -5.95 -3.22
N GLY A 283 18.43 -5.40 -3.90
CA GLY A 283 19.82 -5.85 -3.76
C GLY A 283 20.32 -5.73 -2.31
N ILE A 284 19.97 -4.64 -1.64
CA ILE A 284 20.27 -4.43 -0.21
C ILE A 284 19.56 -5.46 0.68
N ILE A 285 18.27 -5.72 0.43
CA ILE A 285 17.51 -6.71 1.22
C ILE A 285 18.11 -8.11 1.07
N HIS A 286 18.45 -8.52 -0.15
CA HIS A 286 19.03 -9.83 -0.40
C HIS A 286 20.39 -9.95 0.29
N ALA A 287 21.26 -8.95 0.12
CA ALA A 287 22.55 -8.88 0.80
C ALA A 287 22.43 -9.01 2.32
N PHE A 288 21.50 -8.25 2.91
CA PHE A 288 21.24 -8.26 4.35
C PHE A 288 20.74 -9.63 4.82
N ARG A 289 19.71 -10.17 4.17
CA ARG A 289 19.14 -11.48 4.52
C ARG A 289 20.18 -12.59 4.46
N ASP A 290 21.01 -12.60 3.41
CA ASP A 290 22.09 -13.58 3.27
C ASP A 290 23.09 -13.49 4.42
N ALA A 291 23.46 -12.27 4.84
CA ALA A 291 24.44 -12.06 5.91
C ALA A 291 23.92 -12.47 7.29
N ILE A 292 22.62 -12.30 7.56
CA ILE A 292 22.03 -12.58 8.88
C ILE A 292 21.36 -13.95 8.98
N ARG A 293 21.28 -14.71 7.88
CA ARG A 293 20.52 -15.97 7.78
C ARG A 293 20.86 -16.95 8.90
N ASP A 294 22.15 -17.09 9.19
CA ASP A 294 22.67 -18.11 10.12
C ASP A 294 22.92 -17.54 11.52
N GLN A 295 22.52 -16.29 11.78
CA GLN A 295 22.94 -15.52 12.94
C GLN A 295 21.82 -15.22 13.95
N GLN A 296 20.70 -15.93 13.89
CA GLN A 296 19.59 -15.83 14.85
C GLN A 296 19.21 -14.36 15.17
N PHE A 297 18.73 -13.63 14.18
CA PHE A 297 18.08 -12.33 14.35
C PHE A 297 16.57 -12.52 14.23
N PRO A 298 15.83 -12.68 15.35
CA PRO A 298 14.40 -12.94 15.31
C PRO A 298 13.69 -11.76 14.66
N ASP A 299 13.02 -12.06 13.54
CA ASP A 299 12.18 -11.14 12.76
C ASP A 299 12.82 -9.77 12.51
N LEU A 300 14.13 -9.70 12.23
CA LEU A 300 14.80 -8.45 11.84
C LEU A 300 14.74 -8.23 10.33
N ARG A 301 14.33 -7.04 9.91
CA ARG A 301 14.28 -6.61 8.49
C ARG A 301 15.13 -5.36 8.29
N TRP A 302 15.60 -5.15 7.06
CA TRP A 302 16.34 -3.92 6.70
C TRP A 302 15.59 -2.63 7.07
N HIS A 303 14.27 -2.62 6.90
CA HIS A 303 13.47 -1.44 7.20
C HIS A 303 13.43 -1.12 8.70
N ASP A 304 13.66 -2.11 9.57
CA ASP A 304 13.72 -1.92 11.01
C ASP A 304 14.94 -1.06 11.41
N LEU A 305 16.02 -1.04 10.60
CA LEU A 305 17.16 -0.13 10.79
C LEU A 305 16.77 1.34 10.67
N ARG A 306 15.79 1.65 9.81
CA ARG A 306 15.24 3.01 9.71
C ARG A 306 14.38 3.33 10.93
N HIS A 307 13.61 2.37 11.44
CA HIS A 307 12.85 2.55 12.68
C HIS A 307 13.79 2.79 13.86
N GLU A 308 14.89 2.03 13.95
CA GLU A 308 15.96 2.23 14.92
C GLU A 308 16.55 3.64 14.83
N ALA A 309 16.91 4.09 13.63
CA ALA A 309 17.48 5.41 13.39
C ALA A 309 16.58 6.55 13.90
N ILE A 310 15.28 6.50 13.58
CA ILE A 310 14.32 7.53 14.02
C ILE A 310 14.19 7.49 15.54
N SER A 311 14.15 6.30 16.13
CA SER A 311 14.02 6.16 17.57
C SER A 311 15.24 6.73 18.31
N ARG A 312 16.45 6.50 17.79
CA ARG A 312 17.68 7.14 18.30
C ARG A 312 17.64 8.65 18.22
N LEU A 313 17.05 9.24 17.17
CA LEU A 313 16.87 10.70 17.12
C LEU A 313 15.96 11.18 18.25
N PHE A 314 14.89 10.45 18.60
CA PHE A 314 14.03 10.79 19.72
C PHE A 314 14.72 10.65 21.08
N GLU A 315 15.51 9.60 21.27
CA GLU A 315 16.17 9.23 22.53
C GLU A 315 17.45 10.05 22.78
N LEU A 316 18.33 10.15 21.78
CA LEU A 316 19.70 10.65 21.93
C LEU A 316 19.86 12.14 21.62
N THR A 317 18.83 12.80 21.08
CA THR A 317 18.90 14.21 20.69
C THR A 317 17.75 15.03 21.27
N ASP A 318 17.95 16.34 21.36
CA ASP A 318 16.90 17.30 21.74
C ASP A 318 16.15 17.89 20.52
N LEU A 319 16.27 17.25 19.34
CA LEU A 319 15.61 17.69 18.11
C LEU A 319 14.09 17.71 18.29
N ARG A 320 13.44 18.74 17.78
CA ARG A 320 11.97 18.83 17.75
C ARG A 320 11.42 17.88 16.69
N GLU A 321 10.16 17.50 16.82
CA GLU A 321 9.52 16.56 15.89
C GLU A 321 9.60 17.04 14.43
N ASN A 322 9.44 18.34 14.18
CA ASN A 322 9.58 18.92 12.84
C ASN A 322 11.01 18.81 12.28
N GLU A 323 12.03 18.84 13.14
CA GLU A 323 13.44 18.65 12.74
C GLU A 323 13.71 17.17 12.43
N ILE A 324 13.18 16.25 13.24
CA ILE A 324 13.24 14.81 12.96
C ILE A 324 12.48 14.48 11.67
N MET A 325 11.32 15.10 11.42
CA MET A 325 10.59 14.97 10.16
C MET A 325 11.42 15.47 8.98
N ALA A 326 12.13 16.59 9.12
CA ALA A 326 12.98 17.14 8.07
C ALA A 326 14.16 16.21 7.72
N ILE A 327 14.74 15.51 8.71
CA ILE A 327 15.81 14.53 8.50
C ILE A 327 15.27 13.23 7.90
N SER A 328 14.22 12.68 8.53
CA SER A 328 13.66 11.38 8.15
C SER A 328 12.81 11.43 6.88
N GLY A 329 12.29 12.60 6.47
CA GLY A 329 11.42 12.74 5.30
C GLY A 329 9.96 12.36 5.58
N HIS A 330 9.50 12.46 6.82
CA HIS A 330 8.08 12.28 7.15
C HIS A 330 7.28 13.53 6.75
N LEU A 331 6.13 13.31 6.10
CA LEU A 331 5.30 14.42 5.57
C LEU A 331 4.38 15.02 6.63
N THR A 332 3.92 14.21 7.58
CA THR A 332 2.99 14.65 8.63
C THR A 332 3.49 14.19 10.01
N PRO A 333 3.22 14.97 11.08
CA PRO A 333 3.58 14.59 12.45
C PRO A 333 2.93 13.28 12.89
N ALA A 334 1.73 12.97 12.40
CA ALA A 334 1.03 11.72 12.69
C ALA A 334 1.85 10.46 12.34
N MET A 335 2.76 10.53 11.37
CA MET A 335 3.65 9.41 11.04
C MET A 335 4.74 9.19 12.11
N LEU A 336 5.06 10.21 12.90
CA LEU A 336 5.98 10.13 14.03
C LEU A 336 5.30 9.85 15.37
N ALA A 337 3.96 9.85 15.41
CA ALA A 337 3.18 9.68 16.65
C ALA A 337 3.60 8.44 17.45
N ARG A 338 4.07 7.38 16.76
CA ARG A 338 4.53 6.17 17.42
C ARG A 338 5.87 6.27 18.13
N TYR A 339 6.67 7.31 17.90
CA TYR A 339 7.98 7.49 18.55
C TYR A 339 7.92 8.47 19.74
N THR A 340 6.82 9.20 19.91
CA THR A 340 6.70 10.26 20.91
C THR A 340 6.81 9.72 22.34
N HIS A 341 6.35 8.48 22.58
CA HIS A 341 6.44 7.82 23.88
C HIS A 341 7.89 7.62 24.37
N LEU A 342 8.87 7.55 23.47
CA LEU A 342 10.30 7.41 23.80
C LEU A 342 10.86 8.61 24.56
N ARG A 343 10.10 9.72 24.64
CA ARG A 343 10.46 10.90 25.44
C ARG A 343 9.83 10.93 26.81
N GLY A 344 9.04 9.93 27.20
CA GLY A 344 8.31 9.90 28.48
C GLY A 344 9.18 10.24 29.69
N ASP A 345 10.29 9.53 29.86
CA ASP A 345 11.21 9.76 30.99
C ASP A 345 11.86 11.14 30.95
N ARG A 346 12.19 11.62 29.75
CA ARG A 346 12.80 12.93 29.52
C ARG A 346 11.82 14.08 29.73
N LEU A 347 10.53 13.86 29.41
CA LEU A 347 9.45 14.78 29.73
C LEU A 347 9.28 14.88 31.25
N GLY A 348 9.34 13.75 31.95
CA GLY A 348 9.39 13.71 33.42
C GLY A 348 10.47 14.62 33.99
N ALA A 349 11.71 14.52 33.48
CA ALA A 349 12.82 15.36 33.90
C ALA A 349 12.64 16.87 33.61
N ARG A 350 11.78 17.23 32.65
CA ARG A 350 11.48 18.64 32.27
C ARG A 350 10.29 19.23 33.03
N LEU A 351 9.53 18.41 33.76
CA LEU A 351 8.47 18.90 34.64
C LEU A 351 9.06 19.53 35.91
N PRO A 352 8.39 20.54 36.50
CA PRO A 352 8.79 21.06 37.81
C PRO A 352 8.85 19.93 38.85
N GLY A 353 10.03 19.70 39.45
CA GLY A 353 10.26 18.60 40.41
C GLY A 353 10.71 17.26 39.80
N GLY A 354 10.95 17.20 38.49
CA GLY A 354 11.28 15.98 37.71
C GLY A 354 12.56 15.22 38.09
N LYS A 355 13.38 15.75 39.00
CA LYS A 355 14.36 14.97 39.74
C LYS A 355 13.79 14.68 41.12
N LEU A 356 13.02 13.60 41.24
CA LEU A 356 12.85 12.98 42.55
C LEU A 356 14.24 12.56 42.99
N ASN A 357 14.80 13.30 43.95
CA ASN A 357 16.08 13.00 44.55
C ASN A 357 16.13 11.50 44.86
N SER A 358 17.11 10.81 44.30
CA SER A 358 17.62 9.55 44.84
C SER A 358 18.15 9.85 46.25
N ARG A 359 17.24 9.92 47.23
CA ARG A 359 17.53 9.91 48.66
C ARG A 359 16.92 8.62 49.22
N ASN A 360 17.78 7.89 49.94
CA ASN A 360 17.60 6.57 50.58
C ASN A 360 17.86 5.42 49.59
N THR A 361 18.89 4.58 49.71
CA THR A 361 19.82 4.22 50.80
C THR A 361 20.96 3.42 50.19
#